data_AF-A0A6A6KXP2-F1
#
_entry.id   AF-A0A6A6KXP2-F1
#
_cell.length_a   1.000
_cell.length_b   1.000
_cell.length_c   1.000
_cell.angle_alpha   90.00
_cell.angle_beta   90.00
_cell.angle_gamma   90.00
#
_symmetry.space_group_name_H-M   'P 1'
#
loop_
_entity.id
_entity.type
_entity.pdbx_description
1 polymer ?
#
loop_
_entity_poly.entity_id
_entity_poly.type
_entity_poly.pdbx_seq_one_letter_code
_entity_poly.pdbx_strand_id
1 'polypeptide(L)'
;MKKRNMAAGLERKGPTAAGSQREEIDGNMFREERDRRELNLSLILQEAPTRKAMEINVKIVKKEIIKPSSPTPNHLRNFKLSLLDQFSPAAYASMVLFYWIIGTANQHFVVFERSQQLKRSLSEMLTRF
;
A
#
# COMPACT_ATOMS: atom_id res chain seq x y z
N MET A 1 -39.12 -13.72 84.31
CA MET A 1 -38.15 -13.12 85.26
C MET A 1 -37.19 -12.26 84.42
N LYS A 2 -37.30 -10.92 84.34
CA LYS A 2 -36.76 -9.88 85.26
C LYS A 2 -35.33 -10.25 85.70
N LYS A 3 -34.26 -9.55 85.28
CA LYS A 3 -33.77 -8.19 85.62
C LYS A 3 -32.70 -7.80 84.55
N ARG A 4 -32.62 -6.60 83.95
CA ARG A 4 -32.20 -5.26 84.42
C ARG A 4 -30.79 -5.17 85.05
N ASN A 5 -29.98 -4.24 84.50
CA ASN A 5 -29.03 -3.30 85.16
C ASN A 5 -27.59 -3.84 85.45
N MET A 6 -26.44 -3.13 85.32
CA MET A 6 -26.05 -1.70 85.26
C MET A 6 -24.55 -1.51 84.87
N ALA A 7 -24.22 -0.26 84.47
CA ALA A 7 -22.96 0.52 84.60
C ALA A 7 -21.69 0.03 83.85
N ALA A 8 -21.11 0.78 82.91
CA ALA A 8 -20.53 2.14 82.92
C ALA A 8 -19.08 2.19 83.46
N GLY A 9 -18.14 2.42 82.54
CA GLY A 9 -16.73 2.73 82.79
C GLY A 9 -16.15 3.39 81.54
N LEU A 10 -16.32 4.71 81.47
CA LEU A 10 -15.77 5.60 80.43
C LEU A 10 -14.58 6.33 81.04
N GLU A 11 -13.37 6.13 80.51
CA GLU A 11 -12.25 7.08 80.65
C GLU A 11 -11.51 7.12 79.32
N ARG A 12 -11.26 8.35 78.86
CA ARG A 12 -10.99 8.73 77.48
C ARG A 12 -9.48 8.89 77.26
N LYS A 13 -9.00 8.53 76.07
CA LYS A 13 -7.97 9.31 75.37
C LYS A 13 -8.30 9.36 73.88
N GLY A 14 -8.67 10.55 73.40
CA GLY A 14 -8.63 10.88 71.97
C GLY A 14 -7.21 11.23 71.53
N PRO A 15 -7.06 11.90 70.38
CA PRO A 15 -7.17 11.28 69.06
C PRO A 15 -5.84 11.45 68.31
N THR A 16 -5.40 10.46 67.54
CA THR A 16 -4.36 10.72 66.55
C THR A 16 -4.68 9.96 65.28
N ALA A 17 -4.99 10.75 64.25
CA ALA A 17 -5.22 10.35 62.89
C ALA A 17 -4.10 9.42 62.39
N ALA A 18 -4.49 8.32 61.76
CA ALA A 18 -3.58 7.57 60.91
C ALA A 18 -4.36 6.97 59.74
N GLY A 19 -4.17 7.59 58.58
CA GLY A 19 -4.06 6.88 57.33
C GLY A 19 -5.35 6.31 56.75
N SER A 20 -6.12 7.18 56.10
CA SER A 20 -6.84 6.78 54.89
C SER A 20 -5.80 6.45 53.81
N GLN A 21 -5.25 5.25 53.83
CA GLN A 21 -4.55 4.65 52.69
C GLN A 21 -5.55 3.75 51.99
N ARG A 22 -6.37 4.33 51.12
CA ARG A 22 -7.12 3.57 50.13
C ARG A 22 -6.96 4.25 48.78
N GLU A 23 -6.35 3.49 47.87
CA GLU A 23 -6.48 3.59 46.41
C GLU A 23 -5.65 4.67 45.69
N GLU A 24 -4.32 4.63 45.82
CA GLU A 24 -3.39 5.33 44.90
C GLU A 24 -2.33 4.36 44.35
N ILE A 25 -2.73 3.11 44.06
CA ILE A 25 -1.81 2.08 43.56
C ILE A 25 -2.16 1.68 42.12
N ASP A 26 -3.45 1.78 41.75
CA ASP A 26 -3.91 1.46 40.39
C ASP A 26 -3.57 2.56 39.37
N GLY A 27 -3.70 3.84 39.72
CA GLY A 27 -3.50 4.95 38.78
C GLY A 27 -2.08 5.06 38.21
N ASN A 28 -1.08 4.71 39.03
CA ASN A 28 0.33 4.71 38.61
C ASN A 28 0.66 3.49 37.73
N MET A 29 0.10 2.33 38.06
CA MET A 29 0.24 1.12 37.24
C MET A 29 -0.43 1.28 35.87
N PHE A 30 -1.62 1.85 35.79
CA PHE A 30 -2.29 2.12 34.51
C PHE A 30 -1.59 3.19 33.68
N ARG A 31 -0.98 4.18 34.33
CA ARG A 31 -0.17 5.21 33.66
C ARG A 31 1.11 4.60 33.10
N GLU A 32 1.86 3.84 33.89
CA GLU A 32 3.06 3.14 33.43
C GLU A 32 2.77 2.11 32.35
N GLU A 33 1.67 1.38 32.45
CA GLU A 33 1.27 0.39 31.45
C GLU A 33 0.84 1.07 30.14
N ARG A 34 0.20 2.24 30.21
CA ARG A 34 -0.08 3.07 29.03
C ARG A 34 1.22 3.59 28.44
N ASP A 35 2.13 4.13 29.25
CA ASP A 35 3.42 4.65 28.79
C ASP A 35 4.27 3.54 28.16
N ARG A 36 4.26 2.33 28.74
CA ARG A 36 4.91 1.14 28.16
C ARG A 36 4.28 0.71 26.84
N ARG A 37 2.95 0.76 26.73
CA ARG A 37 2.24 0.45 25.47
C ARG A 37 2.52 1.50 24.40
N GLU A 38 2.54 2.78 24.75
CA GLU A 38 2.88 3.88 23.84
C GLU A 38 4.34 3.78 23.38
N LEU A 39 5.26 3.49 24.30
CA LEU A 39 6.67 3.26 23.97
C LEU A 39 6.85 2.02 23.07
N ASN A 40 6.16 0.93 23.37
CA ASN A 40 6.22 -0.30 22.56
C ASN A 40 5.56 -0.11 21.18
N LEU A 41 4.45 0.63 21.09
CA LEU A 41 3.84 1.04 19.82
C LEU A 41 4.76 1.96 19.03
N SER A 42 5.43 2.92 19.69
CA SER A 42 6.41 3.80 19.04
C SER A 42 7.63 3.03 18.54
N LEU A 43 8.10 2.03 19.29
CA LEU A 43 9.19 1.13 18.92
C LEU A 43 8.79 0.25 17.74
N ILE A 44 7.59 -0.32 17.75
CA ILE A 44 7.04 -1.13 16.64
C ILE A 44 6.84 -0.29 15.38
N LEU A 45 6.44 0.99 15.49
CA LEU A 45 6.32 1.89 14.34
C LEU A 45 7.69 2.38 13.83
N GLN A 46 8.72 2.38 14.68
CA GLN A 46 10.09 2.72 14.33
C GLN A 46 10.86 1.52 13.73
N GLU A 47 10.51 0.30 14.12
CA GLU A 47 11.02 -0.98 13.59
C GLU A 47 10.18 -1.56 12.45
N ALA A 48 8.99 -1.03 12.19
CA ALA A 48 8.26 -1.34 10.98
C ALA A 48 9.25 -1.09 9.82
N PRO A 49 9.53 -2.09 8.97
CA PRO A 49 10.34 -1.85 7.79
C PRO A 49 9.57 -0.77 7.05
N THR A 50 10.06 0.47 7.09
CA THR A 50 9.66 1.50 6.15
C THR A 50 9.80 0.79 4.82
N ARG A 51 8.66 0.42 4.22
CA ARG A 51 8.63 -0.22 2.92
C ARG A 51 9.36 0.79 2.07
N LYS A 52 10.65 0.53 1.82
CA LYS A 52 11.46 1.35 0.94
C LYS A 52 10.65 1.28 -0.34
N ALA A 53 9.97 2.38 -0.67
CA ALA A 53 9.12 2.41 -1.84
C ALA A 53 10.03 1.93 -2.96
N MET A 54 9.68 0.79 -3.57
CA MET A 54 10.53 0.20 -4.59
C MET A 54 10.53 1.18 -5.73
N GLU A 55 11.60 1.96 -5.85
CA GLU A 55 11.77 2.93 -6.89
C GLU A 55 12.07 2.16 -8.18
N ILE A 56 11.04 1.99 -9.01
CA ILE A 56 11.19 1.33 -10.30
C ILE A 56 11.78 2.35 -11.28
N ASN A 57 13.08 2.24 -11.52
CA ASN A 57 13.76 3.06 -12.51
C ASN A 57 13.56 2.47 -13.92
N VAL A 58 12.63 3.05 -14.68
CA VAL A 58 12.39 2.69 -16.09
C VAL A 58 13.06 3.72 -17.00
N LYS A 59 13.86 3.25 -17.96
CA LYS A 59 14.49 4.09 -18.98
C LYS A 59 13.99 3.71 -20.37
N ILE A 60 13.66 4.71 -21.19
CA ILE A 60 13.31 4.49 -22.60
C ILE A 60 14.60 4.25 -23.36
N VAL A 61 14.78 3.03 -23.89
CA VAL A 61 15.99 2.66 -24.65
C VAL A 61 15.89 3.10 -26.11
N LYS A 62 14.71 3.01 -26.73
CA LYS A 62 14.50 3.33 -28.14
C LYS A 62 13.06 3.77 -28.42
N LYS A 63 12.89 4.73 -29.34
CA LYS A 63 11.62 5.14 -29.94
C LYS A 63 11.77 5.12 -31.45
N GLU A 64 10.85 4.47 -32.15
CA GLU A 64 10.90 4.31 -33.61
C GLU A 64 9.49 4.23 -34.20
N ILE A 65 9.36 4.61 -35.48
CA ILE A 65 8.11 4.48 -36.25
C ILE A 65 8.21 3.21 -37.08
N ILE A 66 7.29 2.28 -36.86
CA ILE A 66 7.21 1.03 -37.61
C ILE A 66 6.24 1.23 -38.78
N LYS A 67 6.73 1.01 -40.00
CA LYS A 67 5.93 1.08 -41.22
C LYS A 67 5.32 -0.29 -41.53
N PRO A 68 4.21 -0.35 -42.29
CA PRO A 68 3.70 -1.62 -42.79
C PRO A 68 4.74 -2.31 -43.68
N SER A 69 4.69 -3.65 -43.73
CA SER A 69 5.62 -4.45 -44.52
C SER A 69 5.44 -4.26 -46.03
N SER A 70 4.24 -3.85 -46.46
CA SER A 70 3.97 -3.38 -47.82
C SER A 70 3.28 -2.01 -47.81
N PRO A 71 3.43 -1.21 -48.87
CA PRO A 71 2.81 0.10 -48.95
C PRO A 71 1.28 0.01 -48.92
N THR A 72 0.64 0.86 -48.11
CA THR A 72 -0.82 0.96 -48.08
C THR A 72 -1.36 1.42 -49.43
N PRO A 73 -2.23 0.64 -50.10
CA PRO A 73 -2.85 1.06 -51.36
C PRO A 73 -3.60 2.40 -51.21
N ASN A 74 -3.53 3.26 -52.23
CA ASN A 74 -4.09 4.61 -52.17
C ASN A 74 -5.57 4.67 -51.76
N HIS A 75 -6.36 3.68 -52.18
CA HIS A 75 -7.80 3.61 -51.89
C HIS A 75 -8.12 3.13 -50.46
N LEU A 76 -7.17 2.53 -49.75
CA LEU A 76 -7.34 2.04 -48.36
C LEU A 76 -6.68 2.95 -47.32
N ARG A 77 -6.04 4.03 -47.76
CA ARG A 77 -5.25 4.91 -46.89
C ARG A 77 -6.09 5.69 -45.87
N ASN A 78 -7.37 5.91 -46.16
CA ASN A 78 -8.23 6.77 -45.34
C ASN A 78 -9.39 5.95 -44.76
N PHE A 79 -9.50 5.94 -43.44
CA PHE A 79 -10.65 5.38 -42.73
C PHE A 79 -11.77 6.43 -42.65
N LYS A 80 -13.00 6.05 -43.01
CA LYS A 80 -14.16 6.95 -42.91
C LYS A 80 -14.72 6.90 -41.50
N LEU A 81 -14.61 8.00 -40.77
CA LEU A 81 -15.14 8.11 -39.42
C LEU A 81 -16.68 8.07 -39.43
N SER A 82 -17.24 7.23 -38.58
CA SER A 82 -18.67 7.19 -38.32
C SER A 82 -19.11 8.37 -37.45
N LEU A 83 -20.41 8.53 -37.24
CA LEU A 83 -20.92 9.51 -36.27
C LEU A 83 -20.43 9.23 -34.86
N LEU A 84 -20.36 7.94 -34.46
CA LEU A 84 -19.86 7.55 -33.14
C LEU A 84 -18.39 7.93 -32.95
N ASP A 85 -17.56 7.77 -33.98
CA ASP A 85 -16.14 8.12 -33.93
C ASP A 85 -15.92 9.63 -33.77
N GLN A 86 -16.83 10.46 -34.27
CA GLN A 86 -16.75 11.93 -34.16
C GLN A 86 -17.17 12.46 -32.79
N PHE A 87 -18.09 11.78 -32.11
CA PHE A 87 -18.48 12.12 -30.74
C PHE A 87 -17.51 11.57 -29.69
N SER A 88 -16.67 10.60 -30.06
CA SER A 88 -15.66 10.05 -29.18
C SER A 88 -14.59 11.11 -28.85
N PRO A 89 -14.16 11.23 -27.58
CA PRO A 89 -13.03 12.08 -27.24
C PRO A 89 -11.77 11.68 -28.01
N ALA A 90 -11.02 12.66 -28.50
CA ALA A 90 -9.72 12.45 -29.14
C ALA A 90 -8.65 12.09 -28.08
N ALA A 91 -8.75 10.88 -27.53
CA ALA A 91 -7.91 10.38 -26.45
C ALA A 91 -7.28 9.02 -26.82
N TYR A 92 -6.07 8.79 -26.34
CA TYR A 92 -5.37 7.52 -26.51
C TYR A 92 -5.71 6.54 -25.39
N ALA A 93 -6.08 5.32 -25.75
CA ALA A 93 -6.23 4.23 -24.78
C ALA A 93 -4.85 3.72 -24.35
N SER A 94 -4.50 3.89 -23.08
CA SER A 94 -3.26 3.37 -22.49
C SER A 94 -3.50 1.94 -21.99
N MET A 95 -2.71 0.98 -22.46
CA MET A 95 -2.80 -0.43 -22.06
C MET A 95 -1.41 -0.98 -21.74
N VAL A 96 -1.28 -1.73 -20.65
CA VAL A 96 -0.03 -2.38 -20.22
C VAL A 96 -0.30 -3.87 -20.01
N LEU A 97 0.51 -4.72 -20.64
CA LEU A 97 0.39 -6.18 -20.56
C LEU A 97 1.69 -6.77 -19.99
N PHE A 98 1.56 -7.62 -18.96
CA PHE A 98 2.69 -8.29 -18.31
C PHE A 98 2.76 -9.76 -18.71
N TYR A 99 3.96 -10.22 -19.11
CA TYR A 99 4.20 -11.59 -19.52
C TYR A 99 5.34 -12.20 -18.70
N TRP A 100 5.13 -13.42 -18.22
CA TRP A 100 6.19 -14.18 -17.54
C TRP A 100 7.24 -14.68 -18.54
N ILE A 101 8.51 -14.61 -18.16
CA ILE A 101 9.63 -15.08 -18.99
C ILE A 101 10.18 -16.36 -18.35
N ILE A 102 10.11 -17.47 -19.08
CA ILE A 102 10.67 -18.76 -18.65
C ILE A 102 12.08 -18.90 -19.23
N GLY A 103 13.11 -19.03 -18.37
CA GLY A 103 14.49 -19.36 -18.76
C GLY A 103 15.59 -18.48 -18.11
N THR A 104 16.80 -19.04 -17.98
CA THR A 104 17.99 -18.42 -17.36
C THR A 104 18.97 -17.81 -18.38
N ALA A 105 18.56 -17.66 -19.64
CA ALA A 105 19.42 -17.17 -20.71
C ALA A 105 19.73 -15.66 -20.57
N ASN A 106 20.82 -15.22 -21.22
CA ASN A 106 21.25 -13.82 -21.30
C ASN A 106 20.08 -12.88 -21.59
N GLN A 107 19.56 -12.22 -20.55
CA GLN A 107 18.32 -11.45 -20.60
C GLN A 107 18.35 -10.36 -21.69
N HIS A 108 19.51 -9.72 -21.89
CA HIS A 108 19.66 -8.68 -22.90
C HIS A 108 19.49 -9.22 -24.33
N PHE A 109 20.00 -10.42 -24.63
CA PHE A 109 19.83 -11.05 -25.95
C PHE A 109 18.38 -11.42 -26.19
N VAL A 110 17.72 -12.03 -25.19
CA VAL A 110 16.29 -12.41 -25.26
C VAL A 110 15.39 -11.18 -25.47
N VAL A 111 15.66 -10.09 -24.76
CA VAL A 111 14.91 -8.82 -24.91
C VAL A 111 15.11 -8.24 -26.31
N PHE A 112 16.35 -8.23 -26.82
CA PHE A 112 16.63 -7.74 -28.16
C PHE A 112 15.91 -8.57 -29.24
N GLU A 113 16.06 -9.90 -29.21
CA GLU A 113 15.45 -10.81 -30.17
C GLU A 113 13.91 -10.68 -30.18
N ARG A 114 13.28 -10.69 -28.99
CA ARG A 114 11.83 -10.50 -28.87
C ARG A 114 11.39 -9.13 -29.36
N SER A 115 12.16 -8.09 -29.09
CA SER A 115 11.87 -6.75 -29.62
C SER A 115 11.89 -6.74 -31.15
N GLN A 116 12.86 -7.39 -31.79
CA GLN A 116 12.89 -7.52 -33.25
C GLN A 116 11.70 -8.32 -33.80
N GLN A 117 11.36 -9.43 -33.14
CA GLN A 117 10.21 -10.25 -33.54
C GLN A 117 8.90 -9.46 -33.46
N LEU A 118 8.67 -8.73 -32.37
CA LEU A 118 7.47 -7.89 -32.18
C LEU A 118 7.40 -6.76 -33.21
N LYS A 119 8.53 -6.16 -33.56
CA LYS A 119 8.59 -5.11 -34.59
C LYS A 119 8.21 -5.65 -35.95
N ARG A 120 8.76 -6.82 -36.30
CA ARG A 120 8.47 -7.48 -37.57
C ARG A 120 6.99 -7.90 -37.65
N SER A 121 6.47 -8.55 -36.62
CA SER A 121 5.07 -8.98 -36.61
C SER A 121 4.10 -7.79 -36.64
N LEU A 122 4.42 -6.69 -35.94
CA LEU A 122 3.64 -5.46 -36.01
C LEU A 122 3.68 -4.84 -37.42
N SER A 123 4.86 -4.77 -38.05
CA SER A 123 4.98 -4.31 -39.44
C SER A 123 4.15 -5.15 -40.41
N GLU A 124 4.16 -6.47 -40.27
CA GLU A 124 3.34 -7.39 -41.07
C GLU A 124 1.84 -7.22 -40.80
N MET A 125 1.44 -6.95 -39.54
CA MET A 125 0.06 -6.71 -39.14
C MET A 125 -0.48 -5.38 -39.68
N LEU A 126 0.30 -4.30 -39.63
CA LEU A 126 -0.06 -2.97 -40.15
C LEU A 126 -0.33 -2.94 -41.66
N THR A 127 0.04 -3.99 -42.40
CA THR A 127 -0.36 -4.14 -43.80
C THR A 127 -1.85 -4.44 -43.95
N ARG A 128 -2.51 -4.99 -42.92
CA ARG A 128 -3.92 -5.40 -42.94
C ARG A 128 -4.86 -4.47 -42.16
N PHE A 129 -4.32 -3.69 -41.22
CA PHE A 129 -5.05 -2.79 -40.33
C PHE A 129 -4.57 -1.36 -40.53
#